data_AF-A4RYG8-F1
#
_entry.id   AF-A4RYG8-F1
#
_cell.length_a   1.000
_cell.length_b   1.000
_cell.length_c   1.000
_cell.angle_alpha   90.00
_cell.angle_beta   90.00
_cell.angle_gamma   90.00
#
_symmetry.space_group_name_H-M   'P 1'
#
loop_
_entity.id
_entity.type
_entity.pdbx_description
1 polymer ?
#
loop_
_entity_poly.entity_id
_entity_poly.type
_entity_poly.pdbx_seq_one_letter_code
_entity_poly.pdbx_strand_id
1 'polypeptide(L)'
;MPRATTRATTRATTRATTRAATTATRRSRTTRAARATTRRRATSIEDVPPEDVAIVVELLDSESGEEVTEKVDAMAKGGLLTAGVVEAARVIVEANRQSGQDPDVVALLEDVYKTLDVRLREMAATQVKDALTFAQELMKYFTAEDLERDESVAVTKVQLMMREEFERPGGVSREALAKYLDEVLPVMDQQDERIQSGLETATTPEQQAQIVQLMMQRTKERMQIEFIRDCAAGI
;
A
#
# COMPACT_ATOMS: atom_id res chain seq x y z
N MET A 1 5.22 -1.20 96.42
CA MET A 1 5.00 -2.49 95.72
C MET A 1 3.92 -2.26 94.66
N PRO A 2 3.96 -2.83 93.45
CA PRO A 2 5.07 -3.02 92.52
C PRO A 2 4.70 -2.59 91.06
N ARG A 3 5.71 -2.60 90.17
CA ARG A 3 5.72 -3.11 88.77
C ARG A 3 4.64 -2.64 87.77
N ALA A 4 5.01 -1.95 86.68
CA ALA A 4 5.70 -2.42 85.47
C ALA A 4 4.80 -3.13 84.43
N THR A 5 5.25 -2.98 83.17
CA THR A 5 5.08 -3.88 81.99
C THR A 5 3.77 -3.75 81.19
N THR A 6 3.77 -3.24 79.95
CA THR A 6 4.20 -3.84 78.65
C THR A 6 3.24 -4.90 78.10
N ARG A 7 2.69 -4.69 76.89
CA ARG A 7 2.53 -5.64 75.76
C ARG A 7 1.54 -5.04 74.74
N ALA A 8 1.88 -4.75 73.48
CA ALA A 8 2.48 -5.53 72.37
C ALA A 8 1.44 -6.24 71.49
N THR A 9 1.74 -6.23 70.17
CA THR A 9 1.27 -7.14 69.10
C THR A 9 -0.17 -6.87 68.64
N THR A 10 -0.50 -6.76 67.34
CA THR A 10 -0.16 -7.67 66.24
C THR A 10 -0.17 -7.01 64.86
N ARG A 11 0.74 -7.51 64.01
CA ARG A 11 0.79 -7.34 62.56
C ARG A 11 -0.08 -8.44 61.93
N ALA A 12 -0.87 -8.11 60.90
CA ALA A 12 -1.48 -9.10 60.02
C ALA A 12 -1.40 -8.61 58.56
N THR A 13 -0.85 -9.50 57.73
CA THR A 13 -0.61 -9.41 56.29
C THR A 13 -1.73 -10.13 55.55
N THR A 14 -2.10 -9.68 54.34
CA THR A 14 -2.66 -10.39 53.15
C THR A 14 -3.59 -9.42 52.39
N ARG A 15 -3.84 -9.48 51.08
CA ARG A 15 -3.25 -10.05 49.87
C ARG A 15 -4.03 -9.42 48.70
N ALA A 16 -3.35 -9.25 47.56
CA ALA A 16 -3.80 -8.87 46.21
C ALA A 16 -5.30 -8.94 45.85
N THR A 17 -5.78 -7.97 45.05
CA THR A 17 -6.39 -8.24 43.73
C THR A 17 -6.50 -6.97 42.86
N THR A 18 -6.28 -7.20 41.59
CA THR A 18 -6.32 -6.34 40.40
C THR A 18 -7.72 -5.81 40.06
N ARG A 19 -7.80 -4.57 39.56
CA ARG A 19 -8.76 -4.22 38.49
C ARG A 19 -8.31 -2.99 37.70
N ALA A 20 -8.33 -3.17 36.39
CA ALA A 20 -7.91 -2.25 35.35
C ALA A 20 -9.07 -1.38 34.81
N ALA A 21 -8.71 -0.52 33.85
CA ALA A 21 -9.54 0.24 32.91
C ALA A 21 -9.96 1.64 33.41
N THR A 22 -9.95 2.73 32.64
CA THR A 22 -9.80 2.94 31.19
C THR A 22 -9.68 4.46 30.99
N THR A 23 -8.59 5.00 30.43
CA THR A 23 -8.58 6.31 29.75
C THR A 23 -7.19 6.58 29.14
N ALA A 24 -6.97 6.16 27.89
CA ALA A 24 -5.86 6.68 27.07
C ALA A 24 -6.05 6.31 25.59
N THR A 25 -7.09 6.81 24.94
CA THR A 25 -7.23 6.62 23.48
C THR A 25 -7.73 7.88 22.80
N ARG A 26 -6.92 8.96 22.82
CA ARG A 26 -7.11 10.07 21.87
C ARG A 26 -5.90 10.99 21.76
N ARG A 27 -4.74 10.49 21.35
CA ARG A 27 -3.60 11.33 20.91
C ARG A 27 -2.48 10.50 20.28
N SER A 28 -2.67 9.98 19.07
CA SER A 28 -1.55 9.57 18.19
C SER A 28 -1.99 9.33 16.74
N ARG A 29 -2.72 10.29 16.14
CA ARG A 29 -3.15 10.16 14.74
C ARG A 29 -2.72 11.34 13.86
N THR A 30 -2.01 12.32 14.42
CA THR A 30 -1.64 13.57 13.73
C THR A 30 -0.16 13.65 13.32
N THR A 31 0.66 12.63 13.57
CA THR A 31 2.08 12.61 13.13
C THR A 31 2.34 11.82 11.85
N ARG A 32 1.39 11.02 11.35
CA ARG A 32 1.60 10.19 10.14
C ARG A 32 1.41 10.95 8.82
N ALA A 33 0.85 12.17 8.86
CA ALA A 33 0.51 12.95 7.66
C ALA A 33 1.63 13.90 7.16
N ALA A 34 2.81 13.91 7.80
CA ALA A 34 3.86 14.90 7.52
C ALA A 34 5.21 14.31 7.03
N ARG A 35 5.21 13.12 6.40
CA ARG A 35 6.42 12.52 5.80
C ARG A 35 6.17 12.10 4.35
N ALA A 36 5.76 13.06 3.53
CA ALA A 36 5.91 13.01 2.08
C ALA A 36 7.10 13.88 1.63
N THR A 37 8.22 13.83 2.35
CA THR A 37 9.51 14.18 1.77
C THR A 37 9.85 13.10 0.74
N THR A 38 10.09 13.50 -0.51
CA THR A 38 10.73 12.68 -1.54
C THR A 38 11.69 11.68 -0.89
N ARG A 39 11.32 10.38 -0.88
CA ARG A 39 12.08 9.30 -0.25
C ARG A 39 13.45 9.23 -0.92
N ARG A 40 14.41 9.96 -0.38
CA ARG A 40 15.83 9.81 -0.71
C ARG A 40 16.21 8.41 -0.26
N ARG A 41 16.75 7.60 -1.18
CA ARG A 41 17.27 6.26 -0.89
C ARG A 41 18.23 6.34 0.29
N ALA A 42 18.04 5.49 1.29
CA ALA A 42 18.89 5.50 2.48
C ALA A 42 20.29 5.04 2.09
N THR A 43 21.31 5.80 2.51
CA THR A 43 22.70 5.51 2.18
C THR A 43 23.47 4.90 3.33
N SER A 44 22.97 5.07 4.56
CA SER A 44 23.50 4.40 5.76
C SER A 44 22.36 4.02 6.71
N ILE A 45 22.68 3.25 7.75
CA ILE A 45 21.69 2.76 8.72
C ILE A 45 21.05 3.91 9.52
N GLU A 46 21.80 5.00 9.72
CA GLU A 46 21.33 6.20 10.44
C GLU A 46 20.27 6.98 9.66
N ASP A 47 20.20 6.80 8.33
CA ASP A 47 19.16 7.38 7.48
C ASP A 47 17.83 6.62 7.57
N VAL A 48 17.85 5.41 8.13
CA VAL A 48 16.68 4.52 8.21
C VAL A 48 15.89 4.82 9.49
N PRO A 49 14.55 4.93 9.42
CA PRO A 49 13.74 5.09 10.61
C PRO A 49 13.92 3.90 11.59
N PRO A 50 14.06 4.15 12.90
CA PRO A 50 14.30 3.09 13.88
C PRO A 50 13.15 2.08 13.95
N GLU A 51 11.92 2.50 13.64
CA GLU A 51 10.76 1.60 13.52
C GLU A 51 10.93 0.55 12.42
N ASP A 52 11.51 0.92 11.27
CA ASP A 52 11.72 0.01 10.15
C ASP A 52 12.87 -0.96 10.46
N VAL A 53 13.93 -0.48 11.13
CA VAL A 53 15.04 -1.32 11.60
C VAL A 53 14.57 -2.34 12.63
N ALA A 54 13.75 -1.92 13.60
CA ALA A 54 13.24 -2.81 14.64
C ALA A 54 12.44 -3.98 14.06
N ILE A 55 11.62 -3.73 13.03
CA ILE A 55 10.87 -4.77 12.31
C ILE A 55 11.81 -5.77 11.64
N VAL A 56 12.88 -5.29 10.99
CA VAL A 56 13.85 -6.21 10.36
C VAL A 56 14.58 -7.04 11.41
N VAL A 57 14.94 -6.45 12.55
CA VAL A 57 15.59 -7.19 13.66
C VAL A 57 14.67 -8.25 14.24
N GLU A 58 13.38 -7.97 14.41
CA GLU A 58 12.39 -8.96 14.87
C GLU A 58 12.26 -10.17 13.91
N LEU A 59 12.47 -9.96 12.60
CA LEU A 59 12.51 -11.05 11.63
C LEU A 59 13.77 -11.92 11.75
N LEU A 60 14.87 -11.36 12.27
CA LEU A 60 16.11 -12.12 12.51
C LEU A 60 16.02 -13.01 13.74
N ASP A 61 15.06 -12.76 14.64
CA ASP A 61 14.76 -13.65 15.76
C ASP A 61 14.01 -14.93 15.33
N SER A 62 13.72 -15.10 14.03
CA SER A 62 13.14 -16.33 13.51
C SER A 62 14.14 -17.49 13.48
N GLU A 63 13.67 -18.67 13.87
CA GLU A 63 14.48 -19.89 13.96
C GLU A 63 14.65 -20.60 12.61
N SER A 64 13.82 -20.24 11.61
CA SER A 64 13.85 -20.86 10.28
C SER A 64 13.37 -19.90 9.18
N GLY A 65 13.74 -20.20 7.93
CA GLY A 65 13.25 -19.44 6.77
C GLY A 65 11.74 -19.57 6.52
N GLU A 66 11.12 -20.66 6.97
CA GLU A 66 9.66 -20.83 6.94
C GLU A 66 8.98 -19.83 7.90
N GLU A 67 9.51 -19.70 9.11
CA GLU A 67 9.02 -18.72 10.09
C GLU A 67 9.19 -17.27 9.60
N VAL A 68 10.31 -16.96 8.94
CA VAL A 68 10.50 -15.64 8.29
C VAL A 68 9.39 -15.39 7.28
N THR A 69 9.09 -16.38 6.43
CA THR A 69 8.06 -16.26 5.40
C THR A 69 6.68 -16.03 6.02
N GLU A 70 6.32 -16.79 7.07
CA GLU A 70 5.05 -16.63 7.78
C GLU A 70 4.90 -15.25 8.45
N LYS A 71 5.96 -14.75 9.10
CA LYS A 71 5.97 -13.42 9.71
C LYS A 71 5.85 -12.33 8.65
N VAL A 72 6.57 -12.44 7.54
CA VAL A 72 6.49 -11.51 6.42
C VAL A 72 5.07 -11.50 5.81
N ASP A 73 4.42 -12.66 5.72
CA ASP A 73 3.02 -12.77 5.31
C ASP A 73 2.04 -12.10 6.28
N ALA A 74 2.26 -12.29 7.58
CA ALA A 74 1.47 -11.62 8.62
C ALA A 74 1.67 -10.10 8.56
N MET A 75 2.90 -9.63 8.34
CA MET A 75 3.22 -8.22 8.15
C MET A 75 2.55 -7.63 6.92
N ALA A 76 2.53 -8.37 5.80
CA ALA A 76 1.82 -7.98 4.59
C ALA A 76 0.32 -7.79 4.86
N LYS A 77 -0.32 -8.77 5.52
CA LYS A 77 -1.74 -8.70 5.90
C LYS A 77 -2.04 -7.59 6.91
N GLY A 78 -1.10 -7.32 7.81
CA GLY A 78 -1.21 -6.29 8.86
C GLY A 78 -0.85 -4.88 8.41
N GLY A 79 -0.36 -4.69 7.18
CA GLY A 79 0.08 -3.39 6.65
C GLY A 79 1.40 -2.88 7.24
N LEU A 80 2.20 -3.77 7.82
CA LEU A 80 3.54 -3.47 8.36
C LEU A 80 4.65 -3.66 7.32
N LEU A 81 4.41 -4.46 6.28
CA LEU A 81 5.36 -4.61 5.17
C LEU A 81 5.34 -3.37 4.27
N THR A 82 6.37 -2.53 4.39
CA THR A 82 6.50 -1.31 3.58
C THR A 82 7.84 -1.27 2.84
N ALA A 83 7.94 -0.40 1.82
CA ALA A 83 9.21 -0.13 1.16
C ALA A 83 10.29 0.42 2.12
N GLY A 84 9.92 1.03 3.25
CA GLY A 84 10.87 1.47 4.28
C GLY A 84 11.52 0.28 4.99
N VAL A 85 10.72 -0.74 5.33
CA VAL A 85 11.21 -2.00 5.93
C VAL A 85 12.11 -2.77 4.97
N VAL A 86 11.73 -2.86 3.69
CA VAL A 86 12.57 -3.50 2.66
C VAL A 86 13.90 -2.75 2.50
N GLU A 87 13.85 -1.41 2.48
CA GLU A 87 15.04 -0.57 2.37
C GLU A 87 15.94 -0.68 3.61
N ALA A 88 15.35 -0.78 4.80
CA ALA A 88 16.08 -1.04 6.04
C ALA A 88 16.86 -2.35 5.95
N ALA A 89 16.22 -3.43 5.51
CA ALA A 89 16.87 -4.73 5.33
C ALA A 89 18.01 -4.66 4.30
N ARG A 90 17.81 -3.96 3.19
CA ARG A 90 18.86 -3.72 2.18
C ARG A 90 20.08 -3.01 2.77
N VAL A 91 19.86 -1.95 3.54
CA VAL A 91 20.93 -1.15 4.15
C VAL A 91 21.67 -1.96 5.21
N ILE A 92 20.97 -2.79 6.01
CA ILE A 92 21.57 -3.70 6.98
C ILE A 92 22.52 -4.69 6.28
N VAL A 93 22.08 -5.30 5.19
CA VAL A 93 22.92 -6.21 4.37
C VAL A 93 24.18 -5.50 3.88
N GLU A 94 24.02 -4.31 3.30
CA GLU A 94 25.15 -3.56 2.74
C GLU A 94 26.15 -3.12 3.81
N ALA A 95 25.66 -2.64 4.97
CA ALA A 95 26.51 -2.23 6.08
C ALA A 95 27.32 -3.41 6.66
N ASN A 96 26.68 -4.58 6.83
CA ASN A 96 27.37 -5.78 7.32
C ASN A 96 28.40 -6.28 6.30
N ARG A 97 28.08 -6.26 5.01
CA ARG A 97 29.03 -6.63 3.95
C ARG A 97 30.24 -5.70 3.93
N GLN A 98 30.03 -4.39 4.04
CA GLN A 98 31.11 -3.40 4.07
C GLN A 98 31.98 -3.50 5.33
N SER A 99 31.38 -3.92 6.45
CA SER A 99 32.09 -4.12 7.71
C SER A 99 32.93 -5.40 7.73
N GLY A 100 32.90 -6.21 6.66
CA GLY A 100 33.64 -7.46 6.57
C GLY A 100 33.06 -8.56 7.48
N GLN A 101 31.75 -8.51 7.73
CA GLN A 101 31.06 -9.53 8.53
C GLN A 101 31.15 -10.91 7.86
N ASP A 102 30.97 -11.95 8.66
CA ASP A 102 30.93 -13.34 8.21
C ASP A 102 29.99 -13.49 6.97
N PRO A 103 30.49 -14.05 5.85
CA PRO A 103 29.70 -14.29 4.65
C PRO A 103 28.39 -15.06 4.91
N ASP A 104 28.39 -16.01 5.85
CA ASP A 104 27.18 -16.79 6.16
C ASP A 104 26.12 -15.91 6.84
N VAL A 105 26.54 -14.98 7.69
CA VAL A 105 25.64 -13.98 8.30
C VAL A 105 25.10 -13.03 7.24
N VAL A 106 25.95 -12.57 6.32
CA VAL A 106 25.51 -11.69 5.22
C VAL A 106 24.51 -12.41 4.31
N ALA A 107 24.71 -13.70 4.03
CA ALA A 107 23.80 -14.52 3.25
C ALA A 107 22.42 -14.64 3.92
N LEU A 108 22.37 -14.88 5.23
CA LEU A 108 21.11 -14.91 5.99
C LEU A 108 20.37 -13.57 5.93
N LEU A 109 21.08 -12.45 6.12
CA LEU A 109 20.50 -11.11 6.00
C LEU A 109 19.96 -10.85 4.59
N GLU A 110 20.68 -11.32 3.57
CA GLU A 110 20.23 -11.22 2.18
C GLU A 110 18.94 -12.00 1.92
N ASP A 111 18.80 -13.18 2.51
CA ASP A 111 17.60 -14.01 2.32
C ASP A 111 16.37 -13.36 2.96
N VAL A 112 16.52 -12.75 4.13
CA VAL A 112 15.46 -11.94 4.76
C VAL A 112 15.09 -10.75 3.88
N TYR A 113 16.08 -10.00 3.40
CA TYR A 113 15.86 -8.89 2.47
C TYR A 113 15.12 -9.32 1.20
N LYS A 114 15.56 -10.41 0.55
CA LYS A 114 14.93 -10.95 -0.67
C LYS A 114 13.49 -11.38 -0.41
N THR A 115 13.22 -12.04 0.73
CA THR A 115 11.87 -12.47 1.11
C THR A 115 10.94 -11.27 1.27
N LEU A 116 11.39 -10.22 1.95
CA LEU A 116 10.65 -8.96 2.10
C LEU A 116 10.39 -8.26 0.75
N ASP A 117 11.40 -8.18 -0.11
CA ASP A 117 11.31 -7.53 -1.43
C ASP A 117 10.37 -8.29 -2.38
N VAL A 118 10.49 -9.62 -2.46
CA VAL A 118 9.59 -10.48 -3.25
C VAL A 118 8.16 -10.28 -2.78
N ARG A 119 7.93 -10.34 -1.46
CA ARG A 119 6.56 -10.21 -0.94
C ARG A 119 5.96 -8.84 -1.19
N LEU A 120 6.74 -7.77 -1.03
CA LEU A 120 6.29 -6.41 -1.31
C LEU A 120 5.90 -6.25 -2.79
N ARG A 121 6.66 -6.86 -3.72
CA ARG A 121 6.33 -6.84 -5.15
C ARG A 121 5.06 -7.61 -5.47
N GLU A 122 4.84 -8.77 -4.85
CA GLU A 122 3.60 -9.54 -5.01
C GLU A 122 2.38 -8.75 -4.52
N MET A 123 2.50 -8.04 -3.39
CA MET A 123 1.45 -7.15 -2.89
C MET A 123 1.15 -6.05 -3.92
N ALA A 124 2.18 -5.39 -4.44
CA ALA A 124 2.02 -4.35 -5.45
C ALA A 124 1.34 -4.89 -6.72
N ALA A 125 1.73 -6.07 -7.19
CA ALA A 125 1.12 -6.71 -8.36
C ALA A 125 -0.36 -7.05 -8.13
N THR A 126 -0.71 -7.52 -6.92
CA THR A 126 -2.09 -7.81 -6.54
C THR A 126 -2.93 -6.53 -6.50
N GLN A 127 -2.41 -5.46 -5.87
CA GLN A 127 -3.08 -4.16 -5.83
C GLN A 127 -3.34 -3.58 -7.23
N VAL A 128 -2.38 -3.71 -8.15
CA VAL A 128 -2.56 -3.29 -9.55
C VAL A 128 -3.67 -4.08 -10.24
N LYS A 129 -3.71 -5.39 -10.04
CA LYS A 129 -4.75 -6.25 -10.62
C LYS A 129 -6.14 -5.91 -10.07
N ASP A 130 -6.24 -5.66 -8.78
CA ASP A 130 -7.50 -5.30 -8.13
C ASP A 130 -7.98 -3.91 -8.60
N ALA A 131 -7.06 -2.94 -8.70
CA ALA A 131 -7.34 -1.61 -9.26
C ALA A 131 -7.82 -1.68 -10.72
N LEU A 132 -7.18 -2.48 -11.56
CA LEU A 132 -7.61 -2.73 -12.94
C LEU A 132 -9.02 -3.33 -12.98
N THR A 133 -9.25 -4.38 -12.20
CA THR A 133 -10.56 -5.08 -12.16
C THR A 133 -11.65 -4.12 -11.71
N PHE A 134 -11.36 -3.29 -10.71
CA PHE A 134 -12.28 -2.29 -10.20
C PHE A 134 -12.57 -1.20 -11.24
N ALA A 135 -11.55 -0.64 -11.89
CA ALA A 135 -11.74 0.34 -12.96
C ALA A 135 -12.60 -0.21 -14.11
N GLN A 136 -12.34 -1.45 -14.54
CA GLN A 136 -13.14 -2.13 -15.56
C GLN A 136 -14.60 -2.34 -15.13
N GLU A 137 -14.84 -2.62 -13.86
CA GLU A 137 -16.19 -2.75 -13.33
C GLU A 137 -16.92 -1.40 -13.34
N LEU A 138 -16.27 -0.32 -12.91
CA LEU A 138 -16.86 1.03 -12.94
C LEU A 138 -17.27 1.45 -14.35
N MET A 139 -16.43 1.20 -15.36
CA MET A 139 -16.71 1.55 -16.76
C MET A 139 -17.96 0.87 -17.34
N LYS A 140 -18.49 -0.20 -16.73
CA LYS A 140 -19.73 -0.85 -17.17
C LYS A 140 -20.99 -0.08 -16.77
N TYR A 141 -20.89 0.85 -15.81
CA TYR A 141 -22.06 1.52 -15.22
C TYR A 141 -22.36 2.90 -15.78
N PHE A 142 -21.51 3.43 -16.66
CA PHE A 142 -21.69 4.71 -17.31
C PHE A 142 -21.08 4.69 -18.71
N THR A 143 -21.45 5.65 -19.56
CA THR A 143 -20.82 5.86 -20.87
C THR A 143 -20.26 7.27 -20.99
N ALA A 144 -19.54 7.57 -22.07
CA ALA A 144 -19.04 8.93 -22.33
C ALA A 144 -20.20 9.95 -22.45
N GLU A 145 -21.34 9.55 -23.02
CA GLU A 145 -22.53 10.40 -23.14
C GLU A 145 -23.14 10.75 -21.78
N ASP A 146 -22.93 9.90 -20.76
CA ASP A 146 -23.37 10.20 -19.39
C ASP A 146 -22.51 11.27 -18.71
N LEU A 147 -21.27 11.47 -19.16
CA LEU A 147 -20.37 12.50 -18.64
C LEU A 147 -20.71 13.90 -19.15
N GLU A 148 -21.35 14.00 -20.31
CA GLU A 148 -21.76 15.27 -20.91
C GLU A 148 -23.08 15.82 -20.34
N ARG A 149 -23.77 15.03 -19.51
CA ARG A 149 -25.05 15.40 -18.92
C ARG A 149 -24.86 15.99 -17.52
N ASP A 150 -25.49 17.13 -17.29
CA ASP A 150 -25.67 17.64 -15.93
C ASP A 150 -26.51 16.64 -15.11
N GLU A 151 -26.03 16.31 -13.90
CA GLU A 151 -26.71 15.44 -12.92
C GLU A 151 -26.99 13.99 -13.39
N SER A 152 -26.03 13.37 -14.10
CA SER A 152 -26.14 11.97 -14.48
C SER A 152 -26.22 11.01 -13.28
N VAL A 153 -27.30 10.22 -13.23
CA VAL A 153 -27.52 9.16 -12.22
C VAL A 153 -26.46 8.07 -12.34
N ALA A 154 -26.02 7.74 -13.56
CA ALA A 154 -24.96 6.77 -13.81
C ALA A 154 -23.63 7.23 -13.20
N VAL A 155 -23.28 8.50 -13.41
CA VAL A 155 -22.09 9.13 -12.83
C VAL A 155 -22.16 9.14 -11.30
N THR A 156 -23.31 9.52 -10.75
CA THR A 156 -23.54 9.53 -9.30
C THR A 156 -23.38 8.13 -8.70
N LYS A 157 -23.87 7.09 -9.39
CA LYS A 157 -23.71 5.69 -8.99
C LYS A 157 -22.25 5.26 -8.97
N VAL A 158 -21.47 5.62 -10.00
CA VAL A 158 -20.03 5.31 -10.08
C VAL A 158 -19.27 5.94 -8.91
N GLN A 159 -19.54 7.21 -8.60
CA GLN A 159 -18.93 7.89 -7.45
C GLN A 159 -19.28 7.22 -6.12
N LEU A 160 -20.51 6.73 -5.96
CA LEU A 160 -20.92 5.98 -4.78
C LEU A 160 -20.17 4.63 -4.68
N MET A 161 -20.08 3.88 -5.77
CA MET A 161 -19.34 2.61 -5.83
C MET A 161 -17.86 2.81 -5.51
N MET A 162 -17.25 3.89 -6.02
CA MET A 162 -15.89 4.29 -5.65
C MET A 162 -15.76 4.52 -4.16
N ARG A 163 -16.65 5.30 -3.55
CA ARG A 163 -16.63 5.58 -2.11
C ARG A 163 -16.76 4.30 -1.28
N GLU A 164 -17.72 3.43 -1.62
CA GLU A 164 -17.94 2.16 -0.93
C GLU A 164 -16.71 1.26 -1.01
N GLU A 165 -16.08 1.15 -2.18
CA GLU A 165 -14.86 0.35 -2.37
C GLU A 165 -13.68 0.90 -1.57
N PHE A 166 -13.49 2.23 -1.55
CA PHE A 166 -12.40 2.89 -0.82
C PHE A 166 -12.54 2.78 0.70
N GLU A 167 -13.78 2.68 1.20
CA GLU A 167 -14.07 2.53 2.64
C GLU A 167 -14.09 1.05 3.07
N ARG A 168 -14.15 0.11 2.12
CA ARG A 168 -14.19 -1.32 2.37
C ARG A 168 -12.85 -1.83 2.93
N PRO A 169 -12.85 -2.60 4.05
CA PRO A 169 -11.64 -3.25 4.54
C PRO A 169 -11.06 -4.20 3.47
N GLY A 170 -9.82 -3.94 3.04
CA GLY A 170 -9.16 -4.71 1.98
C GLY A 170 -9.67 -4.39 0.57
N GLY A 171 -10.48 -3.33 0.39
CA GLY A 171 -10.81 -2.80 -0.92
C GLY A 171 -9.63 -2.07 -1.57
N VAL A 172 -9.81 -1.73 -2.85
CA VAL A 172 -8.82 -0.93 -3.60
C VAL A 172 -8.67 0.44 -2.93
N SER A 173 -7.45 0.93 -2.71
CA SER A 173 -7.26 2.29 -2.18
C SER A 173 -7.35 3.35 -3.28
N ARG A 174 -7.71 4.59 -2.90
CA ARG A 174 -7.74 5.75 -3.81
C ARG A 174 -6.42 5.92 -4.54
N GLU A 175 -5.32 5.86 -3.78
CA GLU A 175 -3.97 6.04 -4.30
C GLU A 175 -3.56 4.91 -5.25
N ALA A 176 -3.95 3.67 -4.95
CA ALA A 176 -3.67 2.52 -5.82
C ALA A 176 -4.41 2.64 -7.15
N LEU A 177 -5.70 3.03 -7.12
CA LEU A 177 -6.48 3.26 -8.33
C LEU A 177 -5.93 4.45 -9.13
N ALA A 178 -5.68 5.60 -8.50
CA ALA A 178 -5.17 6.79 -9.18
C ALA A 178 -3.81 6.51 -9.84
N LYS A 179 -2.89 5.89 -9.11
CA LYS A 179 -1.56 5.51 -9.63
C LYS A 179 -1.68 4.54 -10.80
N TYR A 180 -2.57 3.56 -10.71
CA TYR A 180 -2.80 2.63 -11.81
C TYR A 180 -3.30 3.37 -13.07
N LEU A 181 -4.27 4.26 -12.93
CA LEU A 181 -4.81 5.02 -14.06
C LEU A 181 -3.77 6.02 -14.64
N ASP A 182 -2.91 6.59 -13.80
CA ASP A 182 -1.75 7.39 -14.23
C ASP A 182 -0.77 6.59 -15.10
N GLU A 183 -0.62 5.29 -14.86
CA GLU A 183 0.23 4.41 -15.66
C GLU A 183 -0.47 3.93 -16.95
N VAL A 184 -1.80 3.82 -16.95
CA VAL A 184 -2.59 3.39 -18.11
C VAL A 184 -2.74 4.48 -19.17
N LEU A 185 -2.99 5.74 -18.78
CA LEU A 185 -3.22 6.84 -19.73
C LEU A 185 -2.08 7.03 -20.74
N PRO A 186 -0.79 7.00 -20.35
CA PRO A 186 0.32 7.06 -21.32
C PRO A 186 0.39 5.87 -22.28
N VAL A 187 -0.03 4.68 -21.83
CA VAL A 187 -0.11 3.50 -22.71
C VAL A 187 -1.23 3.70 -23.72
N MET A 188 -2.33 4.34 -23.31
CA MET A 188 -3.40 4.68 -24.23
C MET A 188 -2.94 5.68 -25.30
N ASP A 189 -2.19 6.71 -24.92
CA ASP A 189 -1.60 7.67 -25.88
C ASP A 189 -0.79 6.95 -26.98
N GLN A 190 0.11 6.05 -26.57
CA GLN A 190 0.93 5.27 -27.51
C GLN A 190 0.10 4.36 -28.42
N GLN A 191 -1.01 3.81 -27.91
CA GLN A 191 -1.94 3.01 -28.72
C GLN A 191 -2.70 3.88 -29.73
N ASP A 192 -3.13 5.07 -29.31
CA ASP A 192 -3.87 6.01 -30.15
C ASP A 192 -2.97 6.51 -31.30
N GLU A 193 -1.69 6.82 -31.02
CA GLU A 193 -0.69 7.17 -32.05
C GLU A 193 -0.50 6.06 -33.10
N ARG A 194 -0.47 4.79 -32.65
CA ARG A 194 -0.36 3.64 -33.55
C ARG A 194 -1.60 3.48 -34.43
N ILE A 195 -2.79 3.68 -33.85
CA ILE A 195 -4.06 3.61 -34.59
C ILE A 195 -4.11 4.74 -35.63
N GLN A 196 -3.70 5.95 -35.25
CA GLN A 196 -3.63 7.10 -36.15
C GLN A 196 -2.65 6.86 -37.30
N SER A 197 -1.48 6.30 -37.03
CA SER A 197 -0.53 5.87 -38.08
C SER A 197 -1.14 4.82 -39.01
N GLY A 198 -1.99 3.94 -38.47
CA GLY A 198 -2.79 3.00 -39.25
C GLY A 198 -3.77 3.68 -40.21
N LEU A 199 -4.38 4.79 -39.79
CA LEU A 199 -5.31 5.57 -40.63
C LEU A 199 -4.58 6.22 -41.82
N GLU A 200 -3.38 6.75 -41.58
CA GLU A 200 -2.55 7.40 -42.61
C GLU A 200 -2.08 6.42 -43.69
N THR A 201 -1.95 5.14 -43.34
CA THR A 201 -1.50 4.07 -44.24
C THR A 201 -2.65 3.26 -44.86
N ALA A 202 -3.89 3.49 -44.43
CA ALA A 202 -5.07 2.80 -44.93
C ALA A 202 -5.43 3.24 -46.37
N THR A 203 -5.46 2.28 -47.28
CA THR A 203 -5.66 2.53 -48.72
C THR A 203 -7.10 2.35 -49.18
N THR A 204 -7.97 1.75 -48.37
CA THR A 204 -9.39 1.55 -48.69
C THR A 204 -10.31 2.37 -47.78
N PRO A 205 -11.45 2.87 -48.30
CA PRO A 205 -12.44 3.58 -47.49
C PRO A 205 -13.02 2.74 -46.34
N GLU A 206 -13.13 1.43 -46.53
CA GLU A 206 -13.63 0.49 -45.51
C GLU A 206 -12.64 0.37 -44.34
N GLN A 207 -11.34 0.28 -44.62
CA GLN A 207 -10.31 0.27 -43.59
C GLN A 207 -10.26 1.60 -42.84
N GLN A 208 -10.35 2.72 -43.56
CA GLN A 208 -10.40 4.05 -42.95
C GLN A 208 -11.61 4.18 -42.01
N ALA A 209 -12.80 3.74 -42.44
CA ALA A 209 -14.01 3.78 -41.62
C ALA A 209 -13.89 2.93 -40.34
N GLN A 210 -13.30 1.72 -40.43
CA GLN A 210 -13.06 0.86 -39.27
C GLN A 210 -12.09 1.49 -38.27
N ILE A 211 -11.01 2.10 -38.77
CA ILE A 211 -10.02 2.77 -37.92
C ILE A 211 -10.63 4.00 -37.23
N VAL A 212 -11.44 4.79 -37.95
CA VAL A 212 -12.15 5.93 -37.36
C VAL A 212 -13.11 5.48 -36.26
N GLN A 213 -13.87 4.39 -36.47
CA GLN A 213 -14.75 3.83 -35.44
C GLN A 213 -13.97 3.40 -34.19
N LEU A 214 -12.80 2.76 -34.38
CA LEU A 214 -11.92 2.38 -33.29
C LEU A 214 -11.41 3.62 -32.53
N MET A 215 -10.96 4.67 -33.23
CA MET A 215 -10.54 5.93 -32.60
C MET A 215 -11.66 6.59 -31.80
N MET A 216 -12.90 6.56 -32.30
CA MET A 216 -14.06 7.09 -31.57
C MET A 216 -14.33 6.29 -30.29
N GLN A 217 -14.31 4.95 -30.36
CA GLN A 217 -14.48 4.11 -29.18
C GLN A 217 -13.38 4.38 -28.15
N ARG A 218 -12.13 4.47 -28.60
CA ARG A 218 -10.96 4.77 -27.77
C ARG A 218 -11.06 6.12 -27.06
N THR A 219 -11.54 7.14 -27.77
CA THR A 219 -11.80 8.47 -27.20
C THR A 219 -12.83 8.39 -26.06
N LYS A 220 -13.91 7.61 -26.25
CA LYS A 220 -14.92 7.41 -25.20
C LYS A 220 -14.34 6.68 -23.99
N GLU A 221 -13.61 5.60 -24.20
CA GLU A 221 -12.94 4.85 -23.13
C GLU A 221 -11.97 5.75 -22.34
N ARG A 222 -11.22 6.61 -23.05
CA ARG A 222 -10.31 7.57 -22.42
C ARG A 222 -11.06 8.56 -21.53
N MET A 223 -12.15 9.15 -22.01
CA MET A 223 -12.95 10.08 -21.19
C MET A 223 -13.45 9.41 -19.90
N GLN A 224 -13.85 8.14 -19.98
CA GLN A 224 -14.28 7.38 -18.80
C GLN A 224 -13.13 7.15 -17.81
N ILE A 225 -11.94 6.79 -18.30
CA ILE A 225 -10.75 6.55 -17.48
C ILE A 225 -10.28 7.85 -16.81
N GLU A 226 -10.23 8.96 -17.56
CA GLU A 226 -9.89 10.28 -17.04
C GLU A 226 -10.88 10.71 -15.95
N PHE A 227 -12.19 10.50 -16.16
CA PHE A 227 -13.20 10.78 -15.15
C PHE A 227 -13.00 9.95 -13.86
N ILE A 228 -12.75 8.64 -13.98
CA ILE A 228 -12.50 7.77 -12.80
C ILE A 228 -11.25 8.24 -12.06
N ARG A 229 -10.18 8.60 -12.79
CA ARG A 229 -8.94 9.12 -12.20
C ARG A 229 -9.19 10.42 -11.42
N ASP A 230 -9.92 11.36 -12.01
CA ASP A 230 -10.24 12.64 -11.38
C ASP A 230 -11.09 12.47 -10.12
N CYS A 231 -12.05 11.54 -10.16
CA CYS A 231 -12.82 11.16 -8.98
C CYS A 231 -11.94 10.51 -7.89
N ALA A 232 -10.98 9.67 -8.28
CA ALA A 232 -10.07 9.04 -7.32
C ALA A 232 -9.10 10.05 -6.68
N ALA A 233 -8.72 11.10 -7.40
CA ALA A 233 -7.81 12.15 -6.93
C ALA A 233 -8.52 13.29 -6.17
N GLY A 234 -9.80 13.57 -6.48
CA GLY A 234 -10.55 14.71 -5.93
C GLY A 234 -11.44 14.42 -4.72
N ILE A 235 -11.64 13.15 -4.35
CA ILE A 235 -12.44 12.72 -3.18
C ILE A 235 -11.54 12.47 -1.97
#